data_AF-A7VUR3-F1
#
_entry.id   AF-A7VUR3-F1
#
_cell.length_a   1.000
_cell.length_b   1.000
_cell.length_c   1.000
_cell.angle_alpha   90.00
_cell.angle_beta   90.00
_cell.angle_gamma   90.00
#
_symmetry.space_group_name_H-M   'P 1'
#
loop_
_entity.id
_entity.type
_entity.pdbx_description
1 polymer ?
#
loop_
_entity_poly.entity_id
_entity_poly.type
_entity_poly.pdbx_seq_one_letter_code
_entity_poly.pdbx_strand_id
1 'polypeptide(L)'
;MENHIEIRKEEISEWEYKFPSFPGAPRPPVRNRRSHGESLKSGLSGAIEGIKEARNAAGIESDNLLVLEISSDVMEPDVDLLQNKLGLSIVEEIQHKDGTAKLIVQFSSQDAIASFEQERVLYEIDSHDAGMLTYRQRSDVFACINDIRRLSKEDRTGQKLSVAIAEDTLPDGLFLVDIDVWYNGNPASKSFIESQIKQALGTGESNLCGDLFALPNLLLGRARVNRFTLEAIRNLDLIALVDLPLGVVSTEQCELYSPEFVPQIHDTLDDDAPLACVIDSGVFSGNLLLSSLIVAEEDFDLTENSPSDFNGHGTGVAGIVAYGDFHEFDKTNRVFKPLVRICNGKVMHNLQNPFGNDETGFPLDKRPEQLVEKAIRYFHREYNCRIYNLSVGDIDRIYT
;
A
#
# COMPACT_ATOMS: atom_id res chain seq x y z
N MET A 1 -43.93 -30.19 31.26
CA MET A 1 -42.90 -31.09 30.71
C MET A 1 -42.08 -30.25 29.75
N GLU A 2 -40.95 -29.75 30.24
CA GLU A 2 -40.05 -28.89 29.48
C GLU A 2 -39.30 -29.76 28.45
N ASN A 3 -39.43 -29.40 27.17
CA ASN A 3 -38.65 -30.00 26.10
C ASN A 3 -37.27 -29.34 26.11
N HIS A 4 -36.29 -29.95 26.77
CA HIS A 4 -34.89 -29.59 26.59
C HIS A 4 -34.37 -30.17 25.26
N ILE A 5 -33.73 -29.32 24.45
CA ILE A 5 -32.90 -29.77 23.34
C ILE A 5 -31.60 -30.33 23.95
N GLU A 6 -31.35 -31.61 23.74
CA GLU A 6 -30.14 -32.28 24.19
C GLU A 6 -28.98 -31.93 23.24
N ILE A 7 -28.01 -31.15 23.72
CA ILE A 7 -26.79 -30.86 22.95
C ILE A 7 -25.82 -32.02 23.16
N ARG A 8 -25.61 -32.84 22.13
CA ARG A 8 -24.57 -33.86 22.13
C ARG A 8 -23.22 -33.23 21.80
N LYS A 9 -22.19 -33.67 22.52
CA LYS A 9 -20.80 -33.32 22.24
C LYS A 9 -20.33 -34.16 21.05
N GLU A 10 -20.02 -33.51 19.92
CA GLU A 10 -19.40 -34.18 18.77
C GLU A 10 -17.96 -34.61 19.09
N GLU A 11 -17.59 -35.82 18.68
CA GLU A 11 -16.21 -36.30 18.72
C GLU A 11 -15.40 -35.63 17.60
N ILE A 12 -14.52 -34.71 17.99
CA ILE A 12 -13.64 -33.93 17.09
C ILE A 12 -12.67 -34.84 16.29
N SER A 13 -12.51 -36.11 16.66
CA SER A 13 -11.68 -37.08 15.95
C SER A 13 -12.20 -37.46 14.55
N GLU A 14 -13.47 -37.19 14.23
CA GLU A 14 -14.00 -37.43 12.87
C GLU A 14 -13.71 -36.27 11.90
N TRP A 15 -13.26 -35.12 12.39
CA TRP A 15 -12.81 -34.01 11.56
C TRP A 15 -11.31 -34.16 11.25
N GLU A 16 -10.95 -35.17 10.46
CA GLU A 16 -9.76 -35.04 9.62
C GLU A 16 -10.06 -33.92 8.60
N TYR A 17 -9.77 -32.67 8.97
CA TYR A 17 -9.77 -31.52 8.06
C TYR A 17 -8.70 -31.74 6.99
N LYS A 18 -8.98 -32.60 6.01
CA LYS A 18 -8.22 -32.71 4.77
C LYS A 18 -8.75 -31.63 3.86
N PHE A 19 -8.16 -30.44 3.95
CA PHE A 19 -8.32 -29.44 2.91
C PHE A 19 -8.05 -30.12 1.56
N PRO A 20 -8.99 -30.04 0.60
CA PRO A 20 -8.73 -30.50 -0.76
C PRO A 20 -7.45 -29.81 -1.24
N SER A 21 -6.51 -30.60 -1.79
CA SER A 21 -5.32 -30.04 -2.43
C SER A 21 -5.76 -29.07 -3.51
N PHE A 22 -5.48 -27.78 -3.34
CA PHE A 22 -5.71 -26.76 -4.36
C PHE A 22 -4.71 -27.00 -5.51
N PRO A 23 -5.12 -27.57 -6.66
CA PRO A 23 -4.18 -27.98 -7.70
C PRO A 23 -3.49 -26.79 -8.38
N GLY A 24 -4.11 -25.60 -8.29
CA GLY A 24 -3.59 -24.34 -8.79
C GLY A 24 -2.86 -23.48 -7.76
N ALA A 25 -2.59 -23.98 -6.55
CA ALA A 25 -1.75 -23.26 -5.60
C ALA A 25 -0.34 -23.08 -6.19
N PRO A 26 0.25 -21.88 -6.15
CA PRO A 26 1.61 -21.66 -6.60
C PRO A 26 2.56 -22.60 -5.85
N ARG A 27 3.53 -23.15 -6.58
CA ARG A 27 4.53 -24.07 -6.02
C ARG A 27 5.90 -23.41 -6.08
N PRO A 28 6.79 -23.72 -5.13
CA PRO A 28 8.18 -23.31 -5.23
C PRO A 28 8.78 -23.73 -6.57
N PRO A 29 9.62 -22.88 -7.19
CA PRO A 29 10.17 -23.15 -8.51
C PRO A 29 11.11 -24.36 -8.46
N VAL A 30 11.15 -25.12 -9.56
CA VAL A 30 12.06 -26.26 -9.68
C VAL A 30 13.47 -25.73 -9.97
N ARG A 31 14.40 -25.95 -9.04
CA ARG A 31 15.80 -25.49 -9.12
C ARG A 31 16.76 -26.69 -9.13
N ASN A 32 17.90 -26.58 -9.81
CA ASN A 32 19.02 -27.49 -9.59
C ASN A 32 19.68 -27.10 -8.25
N ARG A 33 19.42 -27.89 -7.20
CA ARG A 33 19.79 -27.55 -5.82
C ARG A 33 21.28 -27.27 -5.64
N ARG A 34 22.15 -28.04 -6.30
CA ARG A 34 23.61 -27.84 -6.20
C ARG A 34 24.02 -26.49 -6.75
N SER A 35 23.73 -26.23 -8.03
CA SER A 35 24.14 -24.96 -8.67
C SER A 35 23.43 -23.76 -8.02
N HIS A 36 22.19 -23.95 -7.57
CA HIS A 36 21.43 -22.91 -6.90
C HIS A 36 22.00 -22.59 -5.52
N GLY A 37 22.28 -23.61 -4.71
CA GLY A 37 22.93 -23.45 -3.41
C GLY A 37 24.27 -22.73 -3.55
N GLU A 38 25.11 -23.10 -4.52
CA GLU A 38 26.38 -22.41 -4.82
C GLU A 38 26.17 -20.93 -5.20
N SER A 39 25.14 -20.63 -6.01
CA SER A 39 24.78 -19.24 -6.37
C SER A 39 24.39 -18.42 -5.13
N LEU A 40 23.51 -18.97 -4.28
CA LEU A 40 23.09 -18.30 -3.04
C LEU A 40 24.27 -18.08 -2.07
N LYS A 41 25.21 -19.03 -2.01
CA LYS A 41 26.46 -18.88 -1.25
C LYS A 41 27.28 -17.70 -1.74
N SER A 42 27.46 -17.61 -3.06
CA SER A 42 28.23 -16.54 -3.69
C SER A 42 27.57 -15.18 -3.45
N GLY A 43 26.24 -15.10 -3.58
CA GLY A 43 25.48 -13.88 -3.32
C GLY A 43 25.61 -13.42 -1.86
N LEU A 44 25.34 -14.30 -0.90
CA LEU A 44 25.46 -13.98 0.53
C LEU A 44 26.89 -13.61 0.93
N SER A 45 27.89 -14.40 0.51
CA SER A 45 29.29 -14.15 0.86
C SER A 45 29.80 -12.84 0.24
N GLY A 46 29.49 -12.60 -1.04
CA GLY A 46 29.86 -11.36 -1.72
C GLY A 46 29.17 -10.13 -1.14
N ALA A 47 27.91 -10.26 -0.70
CA ALA A 47 27.20 -9.17 -0.03
C ALA A 47 27.84 -8.84 1.33
N ILE A 48 28.16 -9.84 2.15
CA ILE A 48 28.82 -9.64 3.46
C ILE A 48 30.21 -9.03 3.29
N GLU A 49 31.02 -9.56 2.38
CA GLU A 49 32.37 -9.05 2.11
C GLU A 49 32.31 -7.60 1.60
N GLY A 50 31.44 -7.32 0.63
CA GLY A 50 31.26 -5.97 0.10
C GLY A 50 30.74 -4.97 1.13
N ILE A 51 29.94 -5.39 2.12
CA ILE A 51 29.52 -4.55 3.25
C ILE A 51 30.72 -4.26 4.17
N LYS A 52 31.49 -5.29 4.52
CA LYS A 52 32.67 -5.16 5.39
C LYS A 52 33.72 -4.23 4.77
N GLU A 53 34.02 -4.40 3.48
CA GLU A 53 34.95 -3.53 2.76
C GLU A 53 34.50 -2.06 2.77
N ALA A 54 33.21 -1.81 2.48
CA ALA A 54 32.64 -0.46 2.49
C ALA A 54 32.70 0.18 3.88
N ARG A 55 32.38 -0.58 4.93
CA ARG A 55 32.47 -0.14 6.33
C ARG A 55 33.90 0.20 6.73
N ASN A 56 34.86 -0.67 6.41
CA ASN A 56 36.27 -0.43 6.69
C ASN A 56 36.79 0.83 5.99
N ALA A 57 36.40 1.07 4.74
CA ALA A 57 36.77 2.28 4.00
C ALA A 57 36.16 3.56 4.62
N ALA A 58 34.98 3.46 5.23
CA ALA A 58 34.33 4.55 5.95
C ALA A 58 34.79 4.69 7.43
N GLY A 59 35.62 3.76 7.92
CA GLY A 59 36.06 3.71 9.32
C GLY A 59 34.96 3.30 10.31
N ILE A 60 33.98 2.52 9.85
CA ILE A 60 32.78 2.15 10.61
C ILE A 60 32.94 0.74 11.18
N GLU A 61 32.82 0.60 12.50
CA GLU A 61 33.04 -0.65 13.24
C GLU A 61 31.70 -1.30 13.67
N SER A 62 30.80 -1.56 12.73
CA SER A 62 29.55 -2.28 13.04
C SER A 62 29.60 -3.66 12.41
N ASP A 63 29.62 -4.72 13.22
CA ASP A 63 29.46 -6.11 12.74
C ASP A 63 28.04 -6.65 12.96
N ASN A 64 27.20 -5.94 13.72
CA ASN A 64 25.96 -6.50 14.27
C ASN A 64 24.72 -6.31 13.38
N LEU A 65 24.80 -5.42 12.38
CA LEU A 65 23.68 -5.11 11.50
C LEU A 65 24.03 -5.54 10.08
N LEU A 66 23.32 -6.53 9.54
CA LEU A 66 23.49 -6.95 8.15
C LEU A 66 22.12 -6.98 7.50
N VAL A 67 21.90 -6.03 6.59
CA VAL A 67 20.66 -5.88 5.83
C VAL A 67 20.91 -6.28 4.38
N LEU A 68 20.10 -7.21 3.89
CA LEU A 68 20.24 -7.81 2.58
C LEU A 68 18.89 -7.81 1.84
N GLU A 69 18.95 -7.76 0.52
CA GLU A 69 17.80 -7.98 -0.33
C GLU A 69 17.76 -9.46 -0.74
N ILE A 70 16.58 -10.06 -0.56
CA ILE A 70 16.21 -11.38 -1.07
C ILE A 70 15.14 -11.17 -2.14
N SER A 71 15.38 -11.64 -3.36
CA SER A 71 14.39 -11.56 -4.44
C SER A 71 13.68 -12.90 -4.68
N SER A 72 12.44 -12.85 -5.14
CA SER A 72 11.59 -13.99 -5.45
C SER A 72 10.76 -13.75 -6.71
N ASP A 73 10.67 -14.75 -7.59
CA ASP A 73 10.05 -14.58 -8.92
C ASP A 73 8.63 -15.16 -9.05
N VAL A 74 8.32 -16.20 -8.28
CA VAL A 74 7.08 -17.01 -8.45
C VAL A 74 6.28 -17.10 -7.16
N MET A 75 6.99 -17.20 -6.03
CA MET A 75 6.42 -17.35 -4.72
C MET A 75 7.44 -16.83 -3.70
N GLU A 76 6.95 -16.13 -2.69
CA GLU A 76 7.78 -15.67 -1.59
C GLU A 76 8.17 -16.84 -0.67
N PRO A 77 9.36 -16.79 -0.06
CA PRO A 77 9.74 -17.73 0.99
C PRO A 77 8.79 -17.61 2.19
N ASP A 78 8.60 -18.70 2.91
CA ASP A 78 7.81 -18.72 4.12
C ASP A 78 8.43 -17.81 5.19
N VAL A 79 7.77 -16.68 5.42
CA VAL A 79 8.17 -15.62 6.35
C VAL A 79 8.33 -16.14 7.78
N ASP A 80 7.44 -17.04 8.22
CA ASP A 80 7.51 -17.59 9.57
C ASP A 80 8.76 -18.46 9.76
N LEU A 81 9.17 -19.19 8.72
CA LEU A 81 10.41 -19.96 8.75
C LEU A 81 11.64 -19.05 8.72
N LEU A 82 11.64 -18.00 7.89
CA LEU A 82 12.73 -17.02 7.87
C LEU A 82 12.92 -16.36 9.24
N GLN A 83 11.83 -15.92 9.88
CA GLN A 83 11.87 -15.25 11.18
C GLN A 83 12.16 -16.20 12.34
N ASN A 84 11.32 -17.22 12.51
CA ASN A 84 11.32 -18.02 13.73
C ASN A 84 12.34 -19.16 13.73
N LYS A 85 12.79 -19.61 12.55
CA LYS A 85 13.77 -20.72 12.43
C LYS A 85 15.14 -20.24 12.01
N LEU A 86 15.22 -19.30 11.09
CA LEU A 86 16.48 -18.85 10.52
C LEU A 86 16.99 -17.52 11.11
N GLY A 87 16.18 -16.85 11.94
CA GLY A 87 16.59 -15.64 12.66
C GLY A 87 16.76 -14.40 11.79
N LEU A 88 15.98 -14.29 10.71
CA LEU A 88 15.92 -13.11 9.84
C LEU A 88 14.71 -12.26 10.22
N SER A 89 14.91 -10.98 10.53
CA SER A 89 13.80 -10.04 10.67
C SER A 89 13.45 -9.46 9.30
N ILE A 90 12.18 -9.51 8.91
CA ILE A 90 11.71 -8.82 7.71
C ILE A 90 11.52 -7.36 8.05
N VAL A 91 12.21 -6.50 7.30
CA VAL A 91 12.17 -5.06 7.51
C VAL A 91 11.23 -4.40 6.52
N GLU A 92 11.26 -4.85 5.28
CA GLU A 92 10.39 -4.34 4.21
C GLU A 92 10.05 -5.47 3.23
N GLU A 93 8.82 -5.44 2.71
CA GLU A 93 8.33 -6.31 1.65
C GLU A 93 7.83 -5.43 0.51
N ILE A 94 8.40 -5.65 -0.68
CA ILE A 94 8.07 -4.91 -1.90
C ILE A 94 7.54 -5.90 -2.91
N GLN A 95 6.25 -5.81 -3.21
CA GLN A 95 5.62 -6.59 -4.28
C GLN A 95 5.53 -5.75 -5.55
N HIS A 96 6.09 -6.27 -6.64
CA HIS A 96 6.02 -5.65 -7.95
C HIS A 96 4.78 -6.13 -8.72
N LYS A 97 4.27 -5.29 -9.62
CA LYS A 97 3.08 -5.59 -10.45
C LYS A 97 3.27 -6.80 -11.38
N ASP A 98 4.51 -7.19 -11.66
CA ASP A 98 4.85 -8.36 -12.47
C ASP A 98 4.84 -9.67 -11.67
N GLY A 99 4.50 -9.62 -10.37
CA GLY A 99 4.44 -10.77 -9.48
C GLY A 99 5.77 -11.12 -8.81
N THR A 100 6.84 -10.36 -9.09
CA THR A 100 8.10 -10.50 -8.35
C THR A 100 8.00 -9.83 -6.99
N ALA A 101 8.69 -10.39 -6.01
CA ALA A 101 8.74 -9.86 -4.65
C ALA A 101 10.19 -9.64 -4.23
N LYS A 102 10.42 -8.60 -3.44
CA LYS A 102 11.69 -8.32 -2.78
C LYS A 102 11.46 -8.19 -1.29
N LEU A 103 12.25 -8.92 -0.53
CA LEU A 103 12.29 -8.87 0.91
C LEU A 103 13.59 -8.21 1.34
N ILE A 104 13.47 -7.13 2.10
CA ILE A 104 14.61 -6.57 2.82
C ILE A 104 14.64 -7.23 4.19
N VAL A 105 15.72 -7.98 4.43
CA VAL A 105 15.87 -8.79 5.62
C VAL A 105 17.08 -8.35 6.42
N GLN A 106 16.97 -8.44 7.73
CA GLN A 106 18.05 -8.19 8.66
C GLN A 106 18.38 -9.46 9.44
N PHE A 107 19.66 -9.85 9.46
CA PHE A 107 20.10 -10.93 10.34
C PHE A 107 20.14 -10.46 11.79
N SER A 108 19.59 -11.26 12.70
CA SER A 108 19.54 -10.95 14.13
C SER A 108 20.91 -11.07 14.82
N SER A 109 21.80 -11.93 14.31
CA SER A 109 23.15 -12.14 14.82
C SER A 109 24.05 -12.87 13.81
N GLN A 110 25.34 -12.93 14.12
CA GLN A 110 26.29 -13.77 13.38
C GLN A 110 25.93 -15.26 13.43
N ASP A 111 25.32 -15.72 14.52
CA ASP A 111 24.84 -17.10 14.67
C ASP A 111 23.65 -17.39 13.75
N ALA A 112 22.78 -16.40 13.50
CA ALA A 112 21.69 -16.52 12.54
C ALA A 112 22.22 -16.68 11.11
N ILE A 113 23.27 -15.93 10.75
CA ILE A 113 23.96 -16.08 9.44
C ILE A 113 24.56 -17.49 9.32
N ALA A 114 25.25 -17.97 10.36
CA ALA A 114 25.82 -19.30 10.36
C ALA A 114 24.76 -20.40 10.24
N SER A 115 23.61 -20.24 10.91
CA SER A 115 22.48 -21.15 10.85
C SER A 115 21.83 -21.17 9.46
N PHE A 116 21.66 -19.99 8.84
CA PHE A 116 21.18 -19.87 7.47
C PHE A 116 22.11 -20.56 6.47
N GLU A 117 23.43 -20.35 6.60
CA GLU A 117 24.44 -21.01 5.76
C GLU A 117 24.43 -22.54 5.95
N GLN A 118 24.26 -23.03 7.18
CA GLN A 118 24.17 -24.46 7.45
C GLN A 118 22.98 -25.09 6.72
N GLU A 119 21.80 -24.46 6.78
CA GLU A 119 20.62 -24.95 6.05
C GLU A 119 20.79 -24.84 4.52
N ARG A 120 21.45 -23.78 4.03
CA ARG A 120 21.79 -23.61 2.62
C ARG A 120 22.72 -24.73 2.13
N VAL A 121 23.71 -25.14 2.92
CA VAL A 121 24.61 -26.27 2.59
C VAL A 121 23.82 -27.57 2.52
N LEU A 122 22.92 -27.82 3.48
CA LEU A 122 22.08 -29.01 3.45
C LEU A 122 21.14 -29.03 2.23
N TYR A 123 20.69 -27.86 1.78
CA TYR A 123 19.90 -27.70 0.56
C TYR A 123 20.74 -28.03 -0.68
N GLU A 124 21.96 -27.48 -0.76
CA GLU A 124 22.90 -27.65 -1.88
C GLU A 124 23.23 -29.13 -2.15
N ILE A 125 23.46 -29.90 -1.09
CA ILE A 125 23.80 -31.34 -1.19
C ILE A 125 22.59 -32.25 -1.23
N ASP A 126 21.37 -31.70 -1.23
CA ASP A 126 20.11 -32.43 -1.19
C ASP A 126 19.97 -33.39 0.01
N SER A 127 20.48 -32.99 1.17
CA SER A 127 20.46 -33.83 2.37
C SER A 127 19.04 -33.95 2.93
N HIS A 128 18.67 -35.19 3.26
CA HIS A 128 17.42 -35.51 3.96
C HIS A 128 17.56 -35.40 5.49
N ASP A 129 18.74 -35.02 5.99
CA ASP A 129 18.98 -34.83 7.41
C ASP A 129 18.14 -33.65 7.94
N ALA A 130 17.60 -33.84 9.13
CA ALA A 130 16.89 -32.81 9.86
C ALA A 130 17.89 -31.81 10.44
N GLY A 131 17.69 -30.52 10.14
CA GLY A 131 18.37 -29.40 10.79
C GLY A 131 17.38 -28.56 11.60
N MET A 132 17.54 -27.24 11.56
CA MET A 132 16.52 -26.28 12.00
C MET A 132 15.26 -26.36 11.13
N LEU A 133 15.43 -26.68 9.84
CA LEU A 133 14.35 -26.93 8.89
C LEU A 133 14.23 -28.43 8.58
N THR A 134 13.00 -28.88 8.32
CA THR A 134 12.79 -30.19 7.68
C THR A 134 13.23 -30.15 6.22
N TYR A 135 13.50 -31.31 5.62
CA TYR A 135 13.86 -31.42 4.20
C TYR A 135 12.90 -30.65 3.27
N ARG A 136 11.58 -30.77 3.52
CA ARG A 136 10.56 -30.09 2.71
C ARG A 136 10.60 -28.57 2.90
N GLN A 137 10.59 -28.11 4.16
CA GLN A 137 10.67 -26.68 4.47
C GLN A 137 11.92 -26.04 3.87
N ARG A 138 13.07 -26.69 4.01
CA ARG A 138 14.33 -26.26 3.41
C ARG A 138 14.22 -26.18 1.89
N SER A 139 13.70 -27.21 1.25
CA SER A 139 13.55 -27.23 -0.21
C SER A 139 12.63 -26.09 -0.68
N ASP A 140 11.54 -25.83 0.02
CA ASP A 140 10.55 -24.82 -0.35
C ASP A 140 11.12 -23.39 -0.13
N VAL A 141 11.68 -23.11 1.05
CA VAL A 141 12.27 -21.79 1.38
C VAL A 141 13.40 -21.41 0.43
N PHE A 142 14.40 -22.28 0.26
CA PHE A 142 15.55 -21.94 -0.58
C PHE A 142 15.23 -21.97 -2.06
N ALA A 143 14.21 -22.70 -2.51
CA ALA A 143 13.77 -22.62 -3.91
C ALA A 143 13.11 -21.28 -4.24
N CYS A 144 12.38 -20.69 -3.28
CA CYS A 144 11.73 -19.38 -3.45
C CYS A 144 12.71 -18.20 -3.47
N ILE A 145 13.90 -18.36 -2.90
CA ILE A 145 14.96 -17.34 -2.94
C ILE A 145 15.64 -17.40 -4.30
N ASN A 146 15.52 -16.34 -5.10
CA ASN A 146 16.16 -16.24 -6.40
C ASN A 146 17.60 -15.73 -6.29
N ASP A 147 17.80 -14.63 -5.57
CA ASP A 147 19.11 -14.01 -5.37
C ASP A 147 19.22 -13.36 -3.98
N ILE A 148 20.45 -13.23 -3.50
CA ILE A 148 20.79 -12.53 -2.25
C ILE A 148 21.86 -11.50 -2.58
N ARG A 149 21.56 -10.22 -2.33
CA ARG A 149 22.50 -9.12 -2.60
C ARG A 149 22.51 -8.07 -1.49
N ARG A 150 23.57 -7.27 -1.48
CA ARG A 150 23.59 -6.01 -0.71
C ARG A 150 22.68 -4.97 -1.38
N LEU A 151 22.10 -4.10 -0.56
CA LEU A 151 21.45 -2.90 -1.06
C LEU A 151 22.48 -1.98 -1.73
N SER A 152 22.09 -1.36 -2.84
CA SER A 152 22.86 -0.39 -3.62
C SER A 152 22.59 1.04 -3.16
N LYS A 153 23.36 2.02 -3.67
CA LYS A 153 23.10 3.43 -3.37
C LYS A 153 21.76 3.88 -3.96
N GLU A 154 21.37 3.32 -5.10
CA GLU A 154 20.08 3.59 -5.75
C GLU A 154 18.92 3.09 -4.89
N ASP A 155 19.02 1.90 -4.30
CA ASP A 155 17.98 1.36 -3.39
C ASP A 155 17.78 2.26 -2.15
N ARG A 156 18.81 3.01 -1.75
CA ARG A 156 18.77 3.95 -0.60
C ARG A 156 18.37 5.36 -0.98
N THR A 157 18.05 5.62 -2.25
CA THR A 157 17.78 6.97 -2.75
C THR A 157 16.28 7.15 -2.95
N GLY A 158 15.67 8.00 -2.14
CA GLY A 158 14.26 8.34 -2.27
C GLY A 158 13.95 9.03 -3.58
N GLN A 159 12.65 9.04 -3.93
CA GLN A 159 12.19 9.46 -5.25
C GLN A 159 12.55 10.91 -5.56
N LYS A 160 12.39 11.84 -4.60
CA LYS A 160 12.66 13.26 -4.84
C LYS A 160 14.14 13.52 -5.05
N LEU A 161 14.98 12.88 -4.25
CA LEU A 161 16.43 12.94 -4.37
C LEU A 161 16.90 12.35 -5.69
N SER A 162 16.32 11.22 -6.12
CA SER A 162 16.62 10.59 -7.41
C SER A 162 16.34 11.53 -8.59
N VAL A 163 15.17 12.18 -8.59
CA VAL A 163 14.82 13.20 -9.60
C VAL A 163 15.78 14.39 -9.54
N ALA A 164 16.06 14.92 -8.34
CA ALA A 164 16.96 16.06 -8.19
C ALA A 164 18.40 15.79 -8.63
N ILE A 165 18.89 14.56 -8.44
CA ILE A 165 20.19 14.12 -8.96
C ILE A 165 20.17 14.02 -10.47
N ALA A 166 19.12 13.41 -11.04
CA ALA A 166 19.00 13.22 -12.49
C ALA A 166 18.88 14.55 -13.27
N GLU A 167 18.20 15.54 -12.68
CA GLU A 167 18.03 16.88 -13.26
C GLU A 167 19.14 17.87 -12.86
N ASP A 168 20.09 17.44 -12.02
CA ASP A 168 21.13 18.28 -11.41
C ASP A 168 20.60 19.55 -10.71
N THR A 169 19.47 19.41 -10.03
CA THR A 169 18.80 20.52 -9.30
C THR A 169 19.15 20.57 -7.81
N LEU A 170 20.11 19.75 -7.37
CA LEU A 170 20.60 19.77 -5.99
C LEU A 170 21.25 21.14 -5.64
N PRO A 171 20.97 21.71 -4.46
CA PRO A 171 21.53 23.00 -4.07
C PRO A 171 23.06 23.00 -4.04
N ASP A 172 23.65 24.15 -4.34
CA ASP A 172 25.06 24.42 -4.08
C ASP A 172 25.30 24.61 -2.57
N GLY A 173 26.41 24.07 -2.06
CA GLY A 173 26.75 24.15 -0.65
C GLY A 173 26.01 23.13 0.22
N LEU A 174 25.54 23.55 1.40
CA LEU A 174 24.84 22.69 2.36
C LEU A 174 23.33 22.75 2.17
N PHE A 175 22.68 21.59 2.19
CA PHE A 175 21.24 21.41 2.14
C PHE A 175 20.78 20.34 3.13
N LEU A 176 19.47 20.21 3.31
CA LEU A 176 18.86 19.25 4.23
C LEU A 176 18.41 18.01 3.48
N VAL A 177 18.60 16.86 4.10
CA VAL A 177 18.06 15.56 3.70
C VAL A 177 17.44 14.87 4.90
N ASP A 178 16.34 14.15 4.66
CA ASP A 178 15.81 13.19 5.62
C ASP A 178 16.60 11.88 5.47
N ILE A 179 16.96 11.27 6.60
CA ILE A 179 17.69 10.01 6.66
C ILE A 179 16.93 9.01 7.52
N ASP A 180 16.74 7.83 6.95
CA ASP A 180 16.24 6.66 7.66
C ASP A 180 17.41 5.71 7.84
N VAL A 181 17.64 5.28 9.08
CA VAL A 181 18.79 4.47 9.46
C VAL A 181 18.27 3.14 10.01
N TRP A 182 18.83 2.04 9.52
CA TRP A 182 18.46 0.71 10.00
C TRP A 182 18.73 0.57 11.50
N TYR A 183 17.78 -0.02 12.22
CA TYR A 183 17.85 -0.16 13.66
C TYR A 183 17.17 -1.45 14.10
N ASN A 184 17.78 -2.19 15.02
CA ASN A 184 17.30 -3.51 15.42
C ASN A 184 16.46 -3.48 16.71
N GLY A 185 15.92 -2.31 17.09
CA GLY A 185 15.13 -2.15 18.30
C GLY A 185 15.95 -2.14 19.60
N ASN A 186 17.25 -2.44 19.58
CA ASN A 186 18.09 -2.52 20.78
C ASN A 186 18.53 -1.11 21.24
N PRO A 187 18.05 -0.59 22.39
CA PRO A 187 18.40 0.75 22.84
C PRO A 187 19.90 0.96 23.07
N ALA A 188 20.65 -0.11 23.38
CA ALA A 188 22.10 -0.05 23.56
C ALA A 188 22.86 0.19 22.24
N SER A 189 22.28 -0.18 21.08
CA SER A 189 22.90 0.03 19.77
C SER A 189 22.66 1.43 19.22
N LYS A 190 21.61 2.14 19.69
CA LYS A 190 21.23 3.46 19.17
C LYS A 190 22.37 4.47 19.22
N SER A 191 22.97 4.69 20.38
CA SER A 191 24.06 5.68 20.53
C SER A 191 25.29 5.31 19.71
N PHE A 192 25.53 4.00 19.55
CA PHE A 192 26.59 3.51 18.69
C PHE A 192 26.31 3.85 17.21
N ILE A 193 25.13 3.49 16.70
CA ILE A 193 24.69 3.80 15.32
C ILE A 193 24.76 5.31 15.06
N GLU A 194 24.23 6.13 15.97
CA GLU A 194 24.32 7.59 15.86
C GLU A 194 25.76 8.10 15.76
N SER A 195 26.69 7.50 16.51
CA SER A 195 28.12 7.86 16.42
C SER A 195 28.71 7.53 15.05
N GLN A 196 28.30 6.40 14.44
CA GLN A 196 28.75 5.99 13.11
C GLN A 196 28.19 6.92 12.02
N ILE A 197 26.92 7.33 12.14
CA ILE A 197 26.33 8.33 11.23
C ILE A 197 27.06 9.67 11.37
N LYS A 198 27.33 10.14 12.60
CA LYS A 198 28.10 11.37 12.83
C LYS A 198 29.50 11.28 12.26
N GLN A 199 30.16 10.13 12.37
CA GLN A 199 31.47 9.89 11.75
C GLN A 199 31.40 9.93 10.22
N ALA A 200 30.36 9.34 9.61
CA ALA A 200 30.17 9.35 8.15
C ALA A 200 29.88 10.75 7.60
N LEU A 201 29.19 11.60 8.38
CA LEU A 201 29.00 13.02 8.07
C LEU A 201 30.32 13.82 8.17
N GLY A 202 31.31 13.29 8.89
CA GLY A 202 32.64 13.86 9.06
C GLY A 202 32.69 14.99 10.10
N THR A 203 33.84 15.67 10.16
CA THR A 203 34.10 16.81 11.06
C THR A 203 33.94 18.17 10.38
N GLY A 204 33.43 18.18 9.14
CA GLY A 204 33.16 19.38 8.37
C GLY A 204 31.88 20.08 8.81
N GLU A 205 31.29 20.87 7.91
CA GLU A 205 30.05 21.60 8.21
C GLU A 205 28.78 20.72 8.14
N SER A 206 28.87 19.53 7.55
CA SER A 206 27.79 18.55 7.54
C SER A 206 27.54 17.98 8.93
N ASN A 207 26.28 17.86 9.33
CA ASN A 207 25.93 17.43 10.68
C ASN A 207 24.51 16.87 10.77
N LEU A 208 24.25 16.11 11.83
CA LEU A 208 22.91 15.66 12.17
C LEU A 208 22.12 16.81 12.79
N CYS A 209 20.91 17.05 12.30
CA CYS A 209 20.00 18.07 12.80
C CYS A 209 19.22 17.54 14.02
N GLY A 210 19.90 17.45 15.16
CA GLY A 210 19.34 16.90 16.40
C GLY A 210 19.65 15.41 16.59
N ASP A 211 18.82 14.73 17.39
CA ASP A 211 18.95 13.30 17.66
C ASP A 211 18.08 12.47 16.72
N LEU A 212 18.39 11.17 16.57
CA LEU A 212 17.54 10.28 15.78
C LEU A 212 16.29 9.89 16.58
N PHE A 213 15.13 9.97 15.95
CA PHE A 213 13.86 9.48 16.48
C PHE A 213 13.76 7.96 16.29
N ALA A 214 13.43 7.22 17.35
CA ALA A 214 13.43 5.76 17.31
C ALA A 214 12.05 5.17 17.03
N LEU A 215 11.98 4.36 15.98
CA LEU A 215 10.94 3.38 15.71
C LEU A 215 11.44 1.97 16.08
N PRO A 216 10.59 0.92 16.07
CA PRO A 216 11.03 -0.44 16.35
C PRO A 216 12.20 -0.90 15.46
N ASN A 217 12.15 -0.59 14.16
CA ASN A 217 13.11 -1.10 13.16
C ASN A 217 13.93 0.00 12.46
N LEU A 218 13.70 1.27 12.81
CA LEU A 218 14.34 2.42 12.16
C LEU A 218 14.69 3.51 13.16
N LEU A 219 15.73 4.26 12.84
CA LEU A 219 16.06 5.53 13.44
C LEU A 219 15.88 6.61 12.36
N LEU A 220 14.93 7.51 12.56
CA LEU A 220 14.62 8.58 11.62
C LEU A 220 15.34 9.86 12.03
N GLY A 221 15.86 10.61 11.06
CA GLY A 221 16.54 11.85 11.33
C GLY A 221 16.61 12.77 10.14
N ARG A 222 17.24 13.92 10.37
CA ARG A 222 17.55 14.89 9.33
C ARG A 222 19.02 15.25 9.41
N ALA A 223 19.68 15.34 8.28
CA ALA A 223 21.07 15.76 8.20
C ALA A 223 21.21 17.00 7.31
N ARG A 224 22.13 17.88 7.69
CA ARG A 224 22.65 18.91 6.82
C ARG A 224 23.88 18.36 6.12
N VAL A 225 23.87 18.34 4.79
CA VAL A 225 24.89 17.70 3.95
C VAL A 225 25.27 18.60 2.79
N ASN A 226 26.50 18.46 2.28
CA ASN A 226 26.86 18.87 0.93
C ASN A 226 26.85 17.65 -0.01
N ARG A 227 27.04 17.87 -1.31
CA ARG A 227 27.06 16.81 -2.34
C ARG A 227 28.06 15.68 -2.04
N PHE A 228 29.24 15.99 -1.48
CA PHE A 228 30.24 14.98 -1.12
C PHE A 228 29.75 14.09 0.04
N THR A 229 29.25 14.70 1.12
CA THR A 229 28.73 13.95 2.27
C THR A 229 27.45 13.21 1.94
N LEU A 230 26.62 13.72 1.01
CA LEU A 230 25.46 13.01 0.49
C LEU A 230 25.87 11.68 -0.17
N GLU A 231 26.89 11.71 -1.03
CA GLU A 231 27.39 10.48 -1.65
C GLU A 231 27.97 9.50 -0.61
N ALA A 232 28.65 10.02 0.43
CA ALA A 232 29.16 9.18 1.51
C ALA A 232 28.03 8.45 2.27
N ILE A 233 26.97 9.17 2.67
CA ILE A 233 25.84 8.55 3.39
C ILE A 233 25.04 7.59 2.50
N ARG A 234 24.85 7.89 1.19
CA ARG A 234 24.14 7.00 0.27
C ARG A 234 24.86 5.67 0.04
N ASN A 235 26.18 5.65 0.21
CA ASN A 235 26.98 4.42 0.12
C ASN A 235 27.08 3.68 1.46
N LEU A 236 26.60 4.28 2.55
CA LEU A 236 26.68 3.67 3.87
C LEU A 236 25.55 2.66 4.06
N ASP A 237 25.92 1.43 4.40
CA ASP A 237 24.97 0.33 4.47
C ASP A 237 24.03 0.39 5.69
N LEU A 238 24.36 1.20 6.69
CA LEU A 238 23.49 1.54 7.82
C LEU A 238 22.29 2.41 7.40
N ILE A 239 22.38 3.10 6.27
CA ILE A 239 21.29 3.92 5.74
C ILE A 239 20.26 3.03 5.05
N ALA A 240 19.01 3.19 5.45
CA ALA A 240 17.84 2.61 4.78
C ALA A 240 17.42 3.49 3.60
N LEU A 241 17.23 4.78 3.85
CA LEU A 241 16.76 5.74 2.86
C LEU A 241 17.38 7.11 3.10
N VAL A 242 17.70 7.83 2.03
CA VAL A 242 17.97 9.27 2.03
C VAL A 242 17.03 9.91 1.02
N ASP A 243 16.27 10.92 1.43
CA ASP A 243 15.47 11.72 0.50
C ASP A 243 15.54 13.21 0.81
N LEU A 244 15.13 14.04 -0.14
CA LEU A 244 14.89 15.45 0.11
C LEU A 244 13.65 15.61 0.98
N PRO A 245 13.68 16.50 1.98
CA PRO A 245 12.54 16.70 2.86
C PRO A 245 11.31 17.12 2.07
N LEU A 246 10.13 16.86 2.63
CA LEU A 246 8.90 17.37 2.06
C LEU A 246 9.02 18.89 1.86
N GLY A 247 8.78 19.32 0.62
CA GLY A 247 8.74 20.74 0.26
C GLY A 247 7.51 21.41 0.86
N VAL A 248 7.21 22.62 0.38
CA VAL A 248 5.97 23.30 0.74
C VAL A 248 4.81 22.38 0.36
N VAL A 249 4.05 21.92 1.36
CA VAL A 249 2.79 21.23 1.13
C VAL A 249 1.90 22.24 0.43
N SER A 250 1.61 22.01 -0.85
CA SER A 250 0.72 22.87 -1.60
C SER A 250 -0.63 22.87 -0.88
N THR A 251 -1.11 24.06 -0.48
CA THR A 251 -2.49 24.25 -0.07
C THR A 251 -3.41 24.29 -1.29
N GLU A 252 -3.09 23.54 -2.34
CA GLU A 252 -3.97 23.37 -3.49
C GLU A 252 -5.23 22.68 -2.99
N GLN A 253 -6.19 23.51 -2.60
CA GLN A 253 -7.59 23.20 -2.71
C GLN A 253 -7.73 22.61 -4.11
N CYS A 254 -8.15 21.34 -4.20
CA CYS A 254 -8.43 20.71 -5.47
C CYS A 254 -9.16 21.72 -6.34
N GLU A 255 -8.63 22.02 -7.54
CA GLU A 255 -9.09 23.14 -8.37
C GLU A 255 -10.61 23.09 -8.61
N LEU A 256 -11.21 21.89 -8.55
CA LEU A 256 -12.66 21.65 -8.55
C LEU A 256 -13.44 22.43 -7.48
N TYR A 257 -12.80 22.78 -6.36
CA TYR A 257 -13.38 23.54 -5.26
C TYR A 257 -13.12 25.06 -5.37
N SER A 258 -12.38 25.51 -6.38
CA SER A 258 -12.20 26.95 -6.63
C SER A 258 -13.54 27.59 -7.03
N PRO A 259 -13.94 28.72 -6.42
CA PRO A 259 -15.12 29.47 -6.84
C PRO A 259 -15.06 29.93 -8.30
N GLU A 260 -13.86 30.06 -8.87
CA GLU A 260 -13.59 30.46 -10.24
C GLU A 260 -13.50 29.26 -11.20
N PHE A 261 -13.74 28.04 -10.71
CA PHE A 261 -13.72 26.84 -11.53
C PHE A 261 -14.94 26.80 -12.46
N VAL A 262 -14.67 26.83 -13.77
CA VAL A 262 -15.70 26.67 -14.80
C VAL A 262 -15.35 25.43 -15.62
N PRO A 263 -16.09 24.32 -15.47
CA PRO A 263 -15.85 23.11 -16.24
C PRO A 263 -16.29 23.31 -17.70
N GLN A 264 -15.56 22.68 -18.63
CA GLN A 264 -16.00 22.54 -20.01
C GLN A 264 -16.56 21.14 -20.21
N ILE A 265 -17.88 21.03 -20.36
CA ILE A 265 -18.50 19.75 -20.72
C ILE A 265 -18.39 19.55 -22.22
N HIS A 266 -17.61 18.55 -22.63
CA HIS A 266 -17.60 18.07 -24.01
C HIS A 266 -18.56 16.89 -24.11
N ASP A 267 -19.85 17.22 -24.16
CA ASP A 267 -20.91 16.24 -24.29
C ASP A 267 -21.00 15.74 -25.73
N THR A 268 -20.69 14.46 -25.93
CA THR A 268 -20.81 13.75 -27.21
C THR A 268 -21.92 12.69 -27.18
N LEU A 269 -22.72 12.64 -26.11
CA LEU A 269 -23.77 11.66 -25.93
C LEU A 269 -24.99 12.07 -26.77
N ASP A 270 -25.49 11.15 -27.59
CA ASP A 270 -26.71 11.33 -28.37
C ASP A 270 -27.97 10.91 -27.59
N ASP A 271 -29.13 10.90 -28.25
CA ASP A 271 -30.41 10.51 -27.67
C ASP A 271 -30.48 9.00 -27.30
N ASP A 272 -29.59 8.18 -27.87
CA ASP A 272 -29.46 6.74 -27.61
C ASP A 272 -28.38 6.42 -26.55
N ALA A 273 -27.84 7.46 -25.90
CA ALA A 273 -26.79 7.31 -24.89
C ALA A 273 -27.22 6.43 -23.72
N PRO A 274 -26.27 5.70 -23.10
CA PRO A 274 -26.56 4.87 -21.94
C PRO A 274 -27.11 5.71 -20.78
N LEU A 275 -28.15 5.20 -20.13
CA LEU A 275 -28.83 5.82 -19.00
C LEU A 275 -28.49 5.07 -17.71
N ALA A 276 -28.01 5.80 -16.71
CA ALA A 276 -27.74 5.29 -15.37
C ALA A 276 -28.59 6.02 -14.33
N CYS A 277 -29.24 5.27 -13.46
CA CYS A 277 -30.00 5.82 -12.35
C CYS A 277 -29.15 5.82 -11.08
N VAL A 278 -29.02 6.99 -10.46
CA VAL A 278 -28.40 7.18 -9.16
C VAL A 278 -29.50 7.14 -8.12
N ILE A 279 -29.52 6.08 -7.31
CA ILE A 279 -30.49 5.90 -6.23
C ILE A 279 -29.82 6.31 -4.91
N ASP A 280 -30.03 7.55 -4.48
CA ASP A 280 -29.25 8.16 -3.38
C ASP A 280 -30.03 9.29 -2.65
N SER A 281 -29.35 10.25 -2.03
CA SER A 281 -29.91 11.43 -1.35
C SER A 281 -30.46 12.50 -2.30
N GLY A 282 -30.51 12.22 -3.60
CA GLY A 282 -30.87 13.17 -4.64
C GLY A 282 -29.65 13.65 -5.43
N VAL A 283 -29.87 14.52 -6.40
CA VAL A 283 -28.81 15.21 -7.16
C VAL A 283 -29.12 16.69 -7.22
N PHE A 284 -28.12 17.54 -6.95
CA PHE A 284 -28.25 18.97 -7.17
C PHE A 284 -28.18 19.28 -8.68
N SER A 285 -29.33 19.38 -9.34
CA SER A 285 -29.42 19.63 -10.79
C SER A 285 -28.88 20.98 -11.25
N GLY A 286 -28.62 21.92 -10.32
CA GLY A 286 -27.89 23.16 -10.59
C GLY A 286 -26.36 23.01 -10.69
N ASN A 287 -25.81 21.81 -10.45
CA ASN A 287 -24.38 21.57 -10.56
C ASN A 287 -23.91 21.68 -12.01
N LEU A 288 -22.88 22.51 -12.27
CA LEU A 288 -22.38 22.79 -13.62
C LEU A 288 -21.89 21.57 -14.39
N LEU A 289 -21.46 20.50 -13.71
CA LEU A 289 -21.05 19.23 -14.33
C LEU A 289 -22.24 18.29 -14.60
N LEU A 290 -23.36 18.44 -13.89
CA LEU A 290 -24.46 17.46 -13.98
C LEU A 290 -25.70 17.99 -14.68
N SER A 291 -25.88 19.32 -14.72
CA SER A 291 -27.13 19.96 -15.16
C SER A 291 -27.55 19.57 -16.57
N SER A 292 -26.60 19.30 -17.48
CA SER A 292 -26.88 18.88 -18.86
C SER A 292 -27.05 17.38 -19.04
N LEU A 293 -26.80 16.57 -18.00
CA LEU A 293 -26.82 15.11 -18.06
C LEU A 293 -28.09 14.50 -17.47
N ILE A 294 -28.80 15.24 -16.63
CA ILE A 294 -29.99 14.78 -15.93
C ILE A 294 -31.18 14.73 -16.90
N VAL A 295 -31.71 13.53 -17.10
CA VAL A 295 -32.85 13.27 -18.00
C VAL A 295 -34.17 13.21 -17.23
N ALA A 296 -34.12 12.76 -15.98
CA ALA A 296 -35.29 12.62 -15.12
C ALA A 296 -34.92 12.65 -13.65
N GLU A 297 -35.82 13.15 -12.81
CA GLU A 297 -35.63 13.26 -11.36
C GLU A 297 -36.94 12.93 -10.65
N GLU A 298 -36.88 12.13 -9.58
CA GLU A 298 -38.07 11.77 -8.79
C GLU A 298 -37.69 11.57 -7.31
N ASP A 299 -38.55 12.07 -6.40
CA ASP A 299 -38.41 11.91 -4.96
C ASP A 299 -39.33 10.78 -4.45
N PHE A 300 -38.73 9.69 -3.98
CA PHE A 300 -39.46 8.54 -3.41
C PHE A 300 -39.49 8.58 -1.87
N ASP A 301 -38.56 9.32 -1.26
CA ASP A 301 -38.47 9.54 0.18
C ASP A 301 -39.67 10.40 0.64
N LEU A 302 -39.85 11.55 -0.03
CA LEU A 302 -40.86 12.58 0.20
C LEU A 302 -40.69 13.39 1.50
N THR A 303 -39.66 13.14 2.30
CA THR A 303 -39.40 13.92 3.53
C THR A 303 -39.15 15.40 3.21
N GLU A 304 -38.34 15.68 2.19
CA GLU A 304 -37.95 17.03 1.78
C GLU A 304 -38.84 17.58 0.63
N ASN A 305 -39.71 16.74 0.06
CA ASN A 305 -40.62 17.06 -1.05
C ASN A 305 -39.90 17.69 -2.25
N SER A 306 -38.73 17.16 -2.58
CA SER A 306 -37.86 17.66 -3.65
C SER A 306 -36.87 16.59 -4.05
N PRO A 307 -36.62 16.36 -5.35
CA PRO A 307 -35.61 15.41 -5.80
C PRO A 307 -34.17 15.95 -5.62
N SER A 308 -34.03 17.22 -5.23
CA SER A 308 -32.72 17.84 -5.04
C SER A 308 -31.97 17.24 -3.85
N ASP A 309 -30.65 17.30 -3.93
CA ASP A 309 -29.75 16.87 -2.87
C ASP A 309 -29.51 18.01 -1.87
N PHE A 310 -29.89 17.77 -0.61
CA PHE A 310 -29.64 18.70 0.49
C PHE A 310 -28.48 18.27 1.39
N ASN A 311 -27.87 17.10 1.11
CA ASN A 311 -26.72 16.60 1.85
C ASN A 311 -25.42 16.74 1.04
N GLY A 312 -25.47 16.41 -0.26
CA GLY A 312 -24.32 16.46 -1.17
C GLY A 312 -23.77 15.07 -1.55
N HIS A 313 -24.13 14.01 -0.81
CA HIS A 313 -23.68 12.65 -1.09
C HIS A 313 -24.09 12.17 -2.49
N GLY A 314 -25.39 12.20 -2.80
CA GLY A 314 -25.90 11.75 -4.09
C GLY A 314 -25.38 12.57 -5.29
N THR A 315 -25.14 13.87 -5.10
CA THR A 315 -24.49 14.73 -6.10
C THR A 315 -23.05 14.29 -6.37
N GLY A 316 -22.28 13.95 -5.33
CA GLY A 316 -20.94 13.41 -5.47
C GLY A 316 -20.92 12.06 -6.20
N VAL A 317 -21.84 11.16 -5.82
CA VAL A 317 -22.02 9.86 -6.47
C VAL A 317 -22.37 10.02 -7.95
N ALA A 318 -23.29 10.93 -8.28
CA ALA A 318 -23.69 11.21 -9.67
C ALA A 318 -22.51 11.73 -10.52
N GLY A 319 -21.62 12.54 -9.93
CA GLY A 319 -20.38 12.96 -10.59
C GLY A 319 -19.51 11.78 -11.00
N ILE A 320 -19.29 10.82 -10.09
CA ILE A 320 -18.48 9.63 -10.35
C ILE A 320 -19.15 8.73 -11.40
N VAL A 321 -20.47 8.54 -11.31
CA VAL A 321 -21.22 7.74 -12.30
C VAL A 321 -21.14 8.36 -13.70
N ALA A 322 -21.23 9.70 -13.79
CA ALA A 322 -21.20 10.41 -15.06
C ALA A 322 -19.81 10.48 -15.70
N TYR A 323 -18.74 10.61 -14.90
CA TYR A 323 -17.40 10.95 -15.39
C TYR A 323 -16.29 9.96 -15.04
N GLY A 324 -16.54 9.01 -14.14
CA GLY A 324 -15.51 8.11 -13.63
C GLY A 324 -14.54 8.81 -12.66
N ASP A 325 -13.26 8.47 -12.76
CA ASP A 325 -12.21 9.03 -11.90
C ASP A 325 -11.87 10.48 -12.30
N PHE A 326 -12.07 11.41 -11.36
CA PHE A 326 -11.73 12.83 -11.50
C PHE A 326 -10.22 13.10 -11.53
N HIS A 327 -9.36 12.10 -11.43
CA HIS A 327 -7.93 12.25 -11.73
C HIS A 327 -7.62 12.21 -13.23
N GLU A 328 -8.51 11.66 -14.06
CA GLU A 328 -8.26 11.37 -15.49
C GLU A 328 -8.85 12.39 -16.48
N PHE A 329 -9.46 13.49 -16.02
CA PHE A 329 -9.94 14.56 -16.92
C PHE A 329 -8.78 15.42 -17.46
N ASP A 330 -9.04 16.15 -18.56
CA ASP A 330 -8.07 17.12 -19.09
C ASP A 330 -8.02 18.33 -18.14
N LYS A 331 -7.09 18.28 -17.18
CA LYS A 331 -6.87 19.35 -16.19
C LYS A 331 -6.43 20.66 -16.82
N THR A 332 -5.72 20.62 -17.94
CA THR A 332 -5.18 21.82 -18.60
C THR A 332 -6.30 22.66 -19.20
N ASN A 333 -7.27 22.01 -19.85
CA ASN A 333 -8.39 22.68 -20.50
C ASN A 333 -9.70 22.58 -19.71
N ARG A 334 -9.69 21.89 -18.57
CA ARG A 334 -10.85 21.62 -17.70
C ARG A 334 -11.99 20.91 -18.43
N VAL A 335 -11.64 19.98 -19.32
CA VAL A 335 -12.62 19.29 -20.18
C VAL A 335 -13.08 17.99 -19.54
N PHE A 336 -14.39 17.87 -19.37
CA PHE A 336 -15.08 16.69 -18.86
C PHE A 336 -15.90 16.04 -19.98
N LYS A 337 -15.75 14.73 -20.13
CA LYS A 337 -16.48 13.93 -21.12
C LYS A 337 -17.44 13.00 -20.40
N PRO A 338 -18.77 13.25 -20.48
CA PRO A 338 -19.74 12.39 -19.82
C PRO A 338 -19.79 11.02 -20.50
N LEU A 339 -19.97 9.97 -19.71
CA LEU A 339 -20.05 8.59 -20.17
C LEU A 339 -21.50 8.11 -20.28
N VAL A 340 -22.40 8.69 -19.47
CA VAL A 340 -23.81 8.30 -19.35
C VAL A 340 -24.70 9.52 -19.11
N ARG A 341 -25.99 9.37 -19.44
CA ARG A 341 -27.07 10.24 -18.96
C ARG A 341 -27.54 9.77 -17.58
N ILE A 342 -28.09 10.68 -16.77
CA ILE A 342 -28.45 10.41 -15.38
C ILE A 342 -29.97 10.46 -15.17
N CYS A 343 -30.49 9.45 -14.49
CA CYS A 343 -31.75 9.53 -13.75
C CYS A 343 -31.45 9.71 -12.26
N ASN A 344 -32.10 10.68 -11.62
CA ASN A 344 -31.96 10.95 -10.18
C ASN A 344 -33.14 10.33 -9.41
N GLY A 345 -32.89 9.25 -8.68
CA GLY A 345 -33.86 8.61 -7.80
C GLY A 345 -33.57 8.89 -6.34
N LYS A 346 -34.20 9.91 -5.77
CA LYS A 346 -33.98 10.25 -4.35
C LYS A 346 -34.74 9.29 -3.44
N VAL A 347 -34.02 8.59 -2.58
CA VAL A 347 -34.57 7.65 -1.57
C VAL A 347 -34.09 7.94 -0.15
N MET A 348 -33.17 8.91 0.00
CA MET A 348 -32.65 9.40 1.28
C MET A 348 -32.80 10.92 1.37
N HIS A 349 -32.79 11.45 2.59
CA HIS A 349 -32.86 12.87 2.90
C HIS A 349 -31.71 13.27 3.84
N ASN A 350 -31.57 14.58 4.05
CA ASN A 350 -30.57 15.11 4.96
C ASN A 350 -31.03 15.00 6.42
N LEU A 351 -30.26 14.30 7.25
CA LEU A 351 -30.44 14.25 8.69
C LEU A 351 -29.65 15.39 9.33
N GLN A 352 -30.38 16.39 9.82
CA GLN A 352 -29.77 17.52 10.52
C GLN A 352 -29.12 17.06 11.82
N ASN A 353 -27.79 17.19 11.89
CA ASN A 353 -27.05 16.93 13.11
C ASN A 353 -26.79 18.26 13.83
N PRO A 354 -27.28 18.44 15.07
CA PRO A 354 -27.04 19.66 15.84
C PRO A 354 -25.55 19.92 16.17
N PHE A 355 -24.67 18.96 15.91
CA PHE A 355 -23.23 19.04 16.16
C PHE A 355 -22.36 19.14 14.90
N GLY A 356 -22.97 19.34 13.72
CA GLY A 356 -22.27 19.94 12.56
C GLY A 356 -21.81 19.01 11.44
N ASN A 357 -22.19 17.73 11.45
CA ASN A 357 -22.03 16.83 10.31
C ASN A 357 -23.39 16.25 9.93
N ASP A 358 -23.98 16.83 8.90
CA ASP A 358 -25.23 16.37 8.30
C ASP A 358 -25.02 14.98 7.67
N GLU A 359 -25.87 14.02 8.05
CA GLU A 359 -25.80 12.62 7.59
C GLU A 359 -26.91 12.34 6.57
N THR A 360 -26.76 11.31 5.74
CA THR A 360 -27.86 10.81 4.90
C THR A 360 -28.64 9.73 5.62
N GLY A 361 -29.97 9.76 5.48
CA GLY A 361 -30.84 8.78 6.12
C GLY A 361 -32.02 8.39 5.25
N PHE A 362 -32.49 7.16 5.45
CA PHE A 362 -33.79 6.72 4.94
C PHE A 362 -34.91 7.19 5.87
N PRO A 363 -36.14 7.40 5.34
CA PRO A 363 -37.28 7.75 6.17
C PRO A 363 -37.64 6.59 7.11
N LEU A 364 -37.97 6.92 8.36
CA LEU A 364 -38.20 5.93 9.43
C LEU A 364 -39.49 5.12 9.24
N ASP A 365 -40.47 5.65 8.50
CA ASP A 365 -41.77 5.04 8.28
C ASP A 365 -41.82 4.06 7.10
N LYS A 366 -40.73 3.96 6.32
CA LYS A 366 -40.61 3.07 5.16
C LYS A 366 -39.31 2.30 5.21
N ARG A 367 -39.32 1.08 4.68
CA ARG A 367 -38.09 0.31 4.54
C ARG A 367 -37.27 0.79 3.33
N PRO A 368 -35.93 0.87 3.42
CA PRO A 368 -35.07 1.23 2.29
C PRO A 368 -35.36 0.41 1.04
N GLU A 369 -35.54 -0.91 1.20
CA GLU A 369 -35.78 -1.84 0.09
C GLU A 369 -37.05 -1.49 -0.70
N GLN A 370 -38.07 -0.95 -0.03
CA GLN A 370 -39.31 -0.53 -0.67
C GLN A 370 -39.12 0.73 -1.53
N LEU A 371 -38.27 1.66 -1.09
CA LEU A 371 -37.98 2.88 -1.82
C LEU A 371 -37.11 2.59 -3.04
N VAL A 372 -36.06 1.80 -2.84
CA VAL A 372 -35.15 1.34 -3.91
C VAL A 372 -35.94 0.56 -4.97
N GLU A 373 -36.81 -0.38 -4.57
CA GLU A 373 -37.64 -1.13 -5.53
C GLU A 373 -38.53 -0.19 -6.37
N LYS A 374 -39.18 0.80 -5.73
CA LYS A 374 -40.04 1.77 -6.42
C LYS A 374 -39.24 2.59 -7.43
N ALA A 375 -38.07 3.08 -7.04
CA ALA A 375 -37.19 3.84 -7.92
C ALA A 375 -36.78 3.01 -9.14
N ILE A 376 -36.31 1.77 -8.93
CA ILE A 376 -35.91 0.86 -10.01
C ILE A 376 -37.09 0.62 -10.98
N ARG A 377 -38.27 0.27 -10.46
CA ARG A 377 -39.44 -0.01 -11.30
C ARG A 377 -39.90 1.21 -12.08
N TYR A 378 -39.85 2.40 -11.47
CA TYR A 378 -40.24 3.66 -12.12
C TYR A 378 -39.31 3.97 -13.29
N PHE A 379 -38.00 4.07 -13.05
CA PHE A 379 -37.05 4.44 -14.09
C PHE A 379 -36.88 3.36 -15.18
N HIS A 380 -37.08 2.09 -14.85
CA HIS A 380 -37.17 1.04 -15.86
C HIS A 380 -38.40 1.21 -16.75
N ARG A 381 -39.56 1.52 -16.17
CA ARG A 381 -40.82 1.60 -16.92
C ARG A 381 -40.91 2.87 -17.77
N GLU A 382 -40.58 4.02 -17.21
CA GLU A 382 -40.76 5.32 -17.87
C GLU A 382 -39.60 5.67 -18.81
N TYR A 383 -38.37 5.25 -18.47
CA TYR A 383 -37.15 5.65 -19.18
C TYR A 383 -36.33 4.48 -19.72
N ASN A 384 -36.80 3.23 -19.55
CA ASN A 384 -36.05 2.02 -19.95
C ASN A 384 -34.62 2.00 -19.38
N CYS A 385 -34.43 2.56 -18.17
CA CYS A 385 -33.13 2.57 -17.49
C CYS A 385 -32.73 1.15 -17.09
N ARG A 386 -31.45 0.80 -17.30
CA ARG A 386 -30.91 -0.56 -17.07
C ARG A 386 -29.74 -0.61 -16.11
N ILE A 387 -29.11 0.53 -15.84
CA ILE A 387 -27.98 0.65 -14.93
C ILE A 387 -28.48 1.40 -13.69
N TYR A 388 -28.25 0.83 -12.51
CA TYR A 388 -28.66 1.39 -11.23
C TYR A 388 -27.47 1.40 -10.29
N ASN A 389 -27.10 2.57 -9.81
CA ASN A 389 -26.08 2.74 -8.79
C ASN A 389 -26.76 2.98 -7.45
N LEU A 390 -26.40 2.17 -6.45
CA LEU A 390 -26.81 2.30 -5.06
C LEU A 390 -25.56 2.32 -4.19
N SER A 391 -25.14 3.51 -3.78
CA SER A 391 -23.91 3.73 -3.01
C SER A 391 -24.23 3.87 -1.52
N VAL A 392 -24.89 2.87 -0.95
CA VAL A 392 -25.25 2.84 0.47
C VAL A 392 -24.85 1.51 1.11
N GLY A 393 -24.43 1.56 2.37
CA GLY A 393 -24.04 0.38 3.14
C GLY A 393 -24.34 0.58 4.63
N ASP A 394 -24.52 -0.54 5.34
CA ASP A 394 -24.75 -0.57 6.79
C ASP A 394 -23.65 -1.42 7.44
N ILE A 395 -22.85 -0.81 8.31
CA ILE A 395 -21.72 -1.45 8.98
C ILE A 395 -22.18 -2.56 9.94
N ASP A 396 -23.39 -2.46 10.48
CA ASP A 396 -23.98 -3.46 11.37
C ASP A 396 -24.59 -4.63 10.59
N ARG A 397 -24.69 -4.52 9.27
CA ARG A 397 -25.25 -5.52 8.35
C ARG A 397 -24.38 -5.72 7.12
N ILE A 398 -23.14 -6.11 7.36
CA ILE A 398 -22.24 -6.60 6.31
C ILE A 398 -22.85 -7.89 5.75
N TYR A 399 -23.20 -7.90 4.45
CA TYR A 399 -23.56 -9.13 3.74
C TYR A 399 -22.33 -10.04 3.68
N THR A 400 -22.26 -11.04 4.55
CA THR A 400 -21.30 -12.15 4.50
C THR A 400 -21.82 -13.31 3.68
#